data_AF-A0A9E3YDQ2-F1
#
_entry.id   AF-A0A9E3YDQ2-F1
#
_cell.length_a   1.000
_cell.length_b   1.000
_cell.length_c   1.000
_cell.angle_alpha   90.00
_cell.angle_beta   90.00
_cell.angle_gamma   90.00
#
_symmetry.space_group_name_H-M   'P 1'
#
loop_
_entity.id
_entity.type
_entity.pdbx_description
1 polymer ?
#
loop_
_entity_poly.entity_id
_entity_poly.type
_entity_poly.pdbx_seq_one_letter_code
_entity_poly.pdbx_strand_id
1 'polypeptide(L)'
;FTLAGLDILPLPPSRFVESLIALSIAVAALHNLHPIAANREWLIAFAFGLFHGMGFAGLVSGLDVSRSTQLVSLLGRNVGIEFGQAVIILLVFPGLFLLRRTSYYRPFFLAGSIVLATVSSIWTIERVFATDFGINDYVDAAIEWPRVLVLIAAFTAVAAILHQRERAAGRLLAVASQRPDEAELELATI
;
A
#
# COMPACT_ATOMS: atom_id res chain seq x y z
N PHE A 1 -16.37 -13.08 -0.74
CA PHE A 1 -15.76 -14.28 -0.12
C PHE A 1 -16.64 -15.53 -0.23
N THR A 2 -17.92 -15.48 0.13
CA THR A 2 -18.83 -16.65 0.12
C THR A 2 -19.56 -16.92 -1.21
N LEU A 3 -19.78 -15.92 -2.07
CA LEU A 3 -20.58 -16.11 -3.30
C LEU A 3 -19.81 -16.78 -4.46
N ALA A 4 -18.51 -16.48 -4.62
CA ALA A 4 -17.68 -17.09 -5.66
C ALA A 4 -17.33 -18.57 -5.37
N GLY A 5 -17.20 -18.94 -4.09
CA GLY A 5 -16.96 -20.33 -3.68
C GLY A 5 -18.22 -21.21 -3.63
N LEU A 6 -19.37 -20.70 -4.10
CA LEU A 6 -20.63 -21.44 -4.19
C LEU A 6 -21.04 -21.74 -5.65
N ASP A 7 -20.14 -21.53 -6.62
CA ASP A 7 -20.43 -21.61 -8.07
C ASP A 7 -21.57 -20.69 -8.56
N ILE A 8 -21.95 -19.67 -7.77
CA ILE A 8 -23.03 -18.74 -8.13
C ILE A 8 -22.57 -17.74 -9.21
N LEU A 9 -21.25 -17.51 -9.34
CA LEU A 9 -20.67 -16.61 -10.34
C LEU A 9 -19.48 -17.27 -11.03
N PRO A 10 -19.36 -17.16 -12.37
CA PRO A 10 -18.19 -17.65 -13.09
C PRO A 10 -16.94 -16.92 -12.61
N LEU A 11 -15.88 -17.68 -12.38
CA LEU A 11 -14.61 -17.15 -11.92
C LEU A 11 -13.93 -16.37 -13.06
N PRO A 12 -13.48 -15.13 -12.82
CA PRO A 12 -12.76 -14.39 -13.83
C PRO A 12 -11.40 -15.07 -14.14
N PRO A 13 -10.89 -14.97 -15.39
CA PRO A 13 -9.56 -15.48 -15.73
C PRO A 13 -8.46 -14.91 -14.80
N SER A 14 -7.44 -15.71 -14.46
CA SER A 14 -6.34 -15.29 -13.57
C SER A 14 -5.69 -13.98 -14.03
N ARG A 15 -5.47 -13.86 -15.34
CA ARG A 15 -4.94 -12.64 -15.97
C ARG A 15 -5.77 -11.39 -15.65
N PHE A 16 -7.10 -11.51 -15.62
CA PHE A 16 -7.98 -10.39 -15.29
C PHE A 16 -7.85 -10.02 -13.80
N VAL A 17 -7.80 -11.02 -12.93
CA VAL A 17 -7.61 -10.82 -11.49
C VAL A 17 -6.28 -10.12 -11.21
N GLU A 18 -5.19 -10.62 -11.78
CA GLU A 18 -3.85 -10.04 -11.59
C GLU A 18 -3.75 -8.62 -12.16
N SER A 19 -4.39 -8.36 -13.30
CA SER A 19 -4.49 -7.01 -13.87
C SER A 19 -5.24 -6.05 -12.95
N LEU A 20 -6.35 -6.49 -12.36
CA LEU A 20 -7.11 -5.70 -11.39
C LEU A 20 -6.32 -5.44 -10.11
N ILE A 21 -5.54 -6.43 -9.64
CA ILE A 21 -4.66 -6.28 -8.49
C ILE A 21 -3.60 -5.20 -8.81
N ALA A 22 -2.91 -5.28 -9.94
CA ALA A 22 -1.93 -4.28 -10.34
C ALA A 22 -2.56 -2.88 -10.49
N LEU A 23 -3.74 -2.80 -11.12
CA LEU A 23 -4.48 -1.56 -11.30
C LEU A 23 -4.91 -0.94 -9.97
N SER A 24 -5.27 -1.75 -8.97
CA SER A 24 -5.64 -1.26 -7.64
C SER A 24 -4.49 -0.51 -6.95
N ILE A 25 -3.25 -0.97 -7.16
CA ILE A 25 -2.04 -0.30 -6.65
C ILE A 25 -1.84 1.05 -7.37
N ALA A 26 -2.05 1.09 -8.69
CA ALA A 26 -1.97 2.32 -9.47
C ALA A 26 -3.00 3.35 -8.99
N VAL A 27 -4.25 2.92 -8.78
CA VAL A 27 -5.32 3.78 -8.26
C VAL A 27 -5.00 4.29 -6.85
N ALA A 28 -4.48 3.45 -5.96
CA ALA A 28 -4.06 3.87 -4.62
C ALA A 28 -2.92 4.90 -4.68
N ALA A 29 -1.93 4.68 -5.55
CA ALA A 29 -0.81 5.59 -5.73
C ALA A 29 -1.24 6.93 -6.34
N LEU A 30 -2.17 6.92 -7.30
CA LEU A 30 -2.76 8.13 -7.86
C LEU A 30 -3.62 8.88 -6.84
N HIS A 31 -4.37 8.16 -5.99
CA HIS A 31 -5.15 8.75 -4.91
C HIS A 31 -4.25 9.49 -3.89
N ASN A 32 -3.04 8.99 -3.63
CA ASN A 32 -2.05 9.69 -2.81
C ASN A 32 -1.59 11.03 -3.42
N LEU A 33 -1.52 11.12 -4.75
CA LEU A 33 -1.10 12.34 -5.47
C LEU A 33 -2.25 13.34 -5.61
N HIS A 34 -3.43 12.85 -5.98
CA HIS A 34 -4.64 13.65 -6.14
C HIS A 34 -5.82 12.85 -5.57
N PRO A 35 -6.31 13.20 -4.36
CA PRO A 35 -7.37 12.45 -3.70
C PRO A 35 -8.67 12.41 -4.51
N ILE A 36 -8.94 11.27 -5.16
CA ILE A 36 -10.11 11.06 -6.02
C ILE A 36 -11.40 10.84 -5.20
N ALA A 37 -11.27 10.36 -3.96
CA ALA A 37 -12.39 10.03 -3.08
C ALA A 37 -12.09 10.44 -1.63
N ALA A 38 -11.72 11.71 -1.44
CA ALA A 38 -11.43 12.24 -0.10
C ALA A 38 -12.59 11.96 0.87
N ASN A 39 -12.26 11.45 2.06
CA ASN A 39 -13.19 11.03 3.12
C ASN A 39 -14.05 9.78 2.79
N ARG A 40 -13.73 9.07 1.70
CA ARG A 40 -14.38 7.83 1.26
C ARG A 40 -13.37 6.72 0.99
N GLU A 41 -12.20 6.80 1.61
CA GLU A 41 -11.10 5.84 1.47
C GLU A 41 -11.54 4.44 1.91
N TRP A 42 -12.50 4.35 2.84
CA TRP A 42 -13.12 3.08 3.24
C TRP A 42 -13.83 2.36 2.09
N LEU A 43 -14.42 3.09 1.12
CA LEU A 43 -15.02 2.49 -0.08
C LEU A 43 -13.95 1.91 -1.00
N ILE A 44 -12.84 2.63 -1.16
CA ILE A 44 -11.69 2.15 -1.95
C ILE A 44 -11.14 0.87 -1.32
N ALA A 45 -10.89 0.89 0.00
CA ALA A 45 -10.40 -0.28 0.73
C ALA A 45 -11.37 -1.47 0.64
N PHE A 46 -12.68 -1.22 0.77
CA PHE A 46 -13.71 -2.26 0.64
C PHE A 46 -13.74 -2.86 -0.77
N ALA A 47 -13.73 -2.02 -1.81
CA ALA A 47 -13.74 -2.47 -3.19
C ALA A 47 -12.48 -3.30 -3.51
N PHE A 48 -11.30 -2.82 -3.13
CA PHE A 48 -10.05 -3.56 -3.31
C PHE A 48 -10.07 -4.89 -2.56
N GLY A 49 -10.49 -4.90 -1.29
CA GLY A 49 -10.62 -6.12 -0.50
C GLY A 49 -11.59 -7.14 -1.12
N LEU A 50 -12.68 -6.67 -1.72
CA LEU A 50 -13.65 -7.52 -2.42
C LEU A 50 -13.02 -8.17 -3.67
N PHE A 51 -12.40 -7.39 -4.55
CA PHE A 51 -11.77 -7.90 -5.78
C PHE A 51 -10.61 -8.87 -5.49
N HIS A 52 -9.72 -8.51 -4.56
CA HIS A 52 -8.61 -9.37 -4.13
C HIS A 52 -9.12 -10.67 -3.50
N GLY A 53 -10.17 -10.58 -2.67
CA GLY A 53 -10.82 -11.73 -2.06
C GLY A 53 -11.45 -12.69 -3.06
N MET A 54 -12.11 -12.16 -4.11
CA MET A 54 -12.70 -12.96 -5.20
C MET A 54 -11.63 -13.65 -6.04
N GLY A 55 -10.54 -12.94 -6.37
CA GLY A 55 -9.45 -13.48 -7.18
C GLY A 55 -8.85 -14.77 -6.63
N PHE A 56 -8.55 -14.78 -5.33
CA PHE A 56 -8.01 -15.98 -4.68
C PHE A 56 -9.09 -17.03 -4.38
N ALA A 57 -10.33 -16.62 -4.07
CA ALA A 57 -11.41 -17.61 -3.92
C ALA A 57 -11.54 -18.47 -5.19
N GLY A 58 -11.39 -17.85 -6.37
CA GLY A 58 -11.36 -18.56 -7.65
C GLY A 58 -10.18 -19.52 -7.83
N LEU A 59 -9.00 -19.15 -7.34
CA LEU A 59 -7.84 -20.06 -7.34
C LEU A 59 -8.10 -21.30 -6.47
N VAL A 60 -8.69 -21.12 -5.28
CA VAL A 60 -8.94 -22.24 -4.36
C VAL A 60 -10.09 -23.13 -4.81
N SER A 61 -11.15 -22.59 -5.41
CA SER A 61 -12.25 -23.40 -5.96
C SER A 61 -11.81 -24.25 -7.16
N GLY A 62 -10.76 -23.84 -7.87
CA GLY A 62 -10.15 -24.64 -8.94
C GLY A 62 -9.32 -25.84 -8.44
N LEU A 63 -9.10 -25.95 -7.12
CA LEU A 63 -8.40 -27.09 -6.53
C LEU A 63 -9.39 -28.23 -6.26
N ASP A 64 -9.03 -29.45 -6.67
CA ASP A 64 -9.79 -30.68 -6.39
C ASP A 64 -9.60 -31.11 -4.93
N VAL A 65 -10.11 -30.31 -4.00
CA VAL A 65 -10.00 -30.54 -2.55
C VAL A 65 -11.37 -30.42 -1.89
N SER A 66 -11.52 -31.07 -0.74
CA SER A 66 -12.76 -31.04 0.01
C SER A 66 -13.16 -29.62 0.42
N ARG A 67 -14.47 -29.37 0.55
CA ARG A 67 -15.01 -28.06 0.94
C ARG A 67 -14.46 -27.57 2.28
N SER A 68 -14.23 -28.47 3.24
CA SER A 68 -13.62 -28.10 4.53
C SER A 68 -12.17 -27.64 4.34
N THR A 69 -11.39 -28.31 3.48
CA THR A 69 -10.04 -27.89 3.11
C THR A 69 -10.04 -26.51 2.44
N GLN A 70 -11.00 -26.22 1.54
CA GLN A 70 -11.14 -24.90 0.93
C GLN A 70 -11.39 -23.81 1.97
N LEU A 71 -12.28 -24.05 2.94
CA LEU A 71 -12.58 -23.09 4.02
C LEU A 71 -11.36 -22.84 4.91
N VAL A 72 -10.63 -23.91 5.30
CA VAL A 72 -9.39 -23.77 6.08
C VAL A 72 -8.33 -23.00 5.30
N SER A 73 -8.19 -23.25 3.99
CA SER A 73 -7.26 -22.51 3.13
C SER A 73 -7.63 -21.02 3.03
N LEU A 74 -8.91 -20.70 2.93
CA LEU A 74 -9.39 -19.31 2.90
C LEU A 74 -9.10 -18.58 4.21
N LEU A 75 -9.33 -19.24 5.35
CA LEU A 75 -9.00 -18.72 6.68
C LEU A 75 -7.50 -18.53 6.86
N GLY A 76 -6.70 -19.55 6.53
CA GLY A 76 -5.24 -19.50 6.62
C GLY A 76 -4.65 -18.36 5.79
N ARG A 77 -5.18 -18.11 4.58
CA ARG A 77 -4.76 -16.96 3.79
C ARG A 77 -5.07 -15.63 4.49
N ASN A 78 -6.28 -15.47 5.03
CA ASN A 78 -6.66 -14.19 5.67
C ASN A 78 -5.73 -13.89 6.84
N VAL A 79 -5.52 -14.88 7.72
CA VAL A 79 -4.58 -14.76 8.85
C VAL A 79 -3.16 -14.48 8.36
N GLY A 80 -2.69 -15.19 7.32
CA GLY A 80 -1.36 -14.98 6.74
C GLY A 80 -1.16 -13.59 6.16
N ILE A 81 -2.15 -13.05 5.44
CA ILE A 81 -2.11 -11.69 4.87
C ILE A 81 -2.09 -10.65 5.99
N GLU A 82 -3.01 -10.76 6.97
CA GLU A 82 -3.09 -9.83 8.10
C GLU A 82 -1.78 -9.82 8.91
N PHE A 83 -1.20 -11.00 9.14
CA PHE A 83 0.09 -11.14 9.79
C PHE A 83 1.22 -10.48 8.97
N GLY A 84 1.30 -10.76 7.67
CA GLY A 84 2.30 -10.16 6.79
C GLY A 84 2.20 -8.63 6.73
N GLN A 85 0.97 -8.10 6.65
CA GLN A 85 0.71 -6.66 6.69
C GLN A 85 1.16 -6.05 8.02
N ALA A 86 0.85 -6.69 9.15
CA ALA A 86 1.29 -6.24 10.47
C ALA A 86 2.82 -6.19 10.57
N VAL A 87 3.51 -7.21 10.07
CA VAL A 87 4.99 -7.25 10.05
C VAL A 87 5.56 -6.11 9.20
N ILE A 88 5.04 -5.89 8.00
CA ILE A 88 5.49 -4.80 7.12
C ILE A 88 5.28 -3.43 7.81
N ILE A 89 4.11 -3.22 8.42
CA ILE A 89 3.82 -1.99 9.18
C ILE A 89 4.83 -1.83 10.30
N LEU A 90 5.07 -2.85 11.13
CA LEU A 90 6.02 -2.77 12.25
C LEU A 90 7.43 -2.42 11.81
N LEU A 91 7.86 -2.91 10.64
CA LEU A 91 9.20 -2.64 10.11
C LEU A 91 9.33 -1.24 9.49
N VAL A 92 8.33 -0.78 8.73
CA VAL A 92 8.42 0.47 7.96
C VAL A 92 7.94 1.70 8.77
N PHE A 93 6.99 1.51 9.69
CA PHE A 93 6.36 2.59 10.45
C PHE A 93 7.34 3.46 11.24
N PRO A 94 8.38 2.94 11.92
CA PRO A 94 9.32 3.78 12.65
C PRO A 94 9.99 4.85 11.78
N GLY A 95 10.44 4.47 10.58
CA GLY A 95 11.06 5.41 9.63
C GLY A 95 10.07 6.47 9.15
N LEU A 96 8.85 6.08 8.78
CA LEU A 96 7.80 7.02 8.39
C LEU A 96 7.40 7.96 9.53
N PHE A 97 7.31 7.44 10.76
CA PHE A 97 6.95 8.22 11.94
C PHE A 97 7.98 9.30 12.27
N LEU A 98 9.27 9.01 12.09
CA LEU A 98 10.35 9.99 12.25
C LEU A 98 10.32 11.03 11.13
N LEU A 99 10.14 10.58 9.89
CA LEU A 99 10.15 11.45 8.71
C LEU A 99 8.97 12.42 8.70
N ARG A 100 7.79 12.05 9.21
CA ARG A 100 6.53 12.83 9.09
C ARG A 100 6.60 14.27 9.60
N ARG A 101 7.47 14.56 10.56
CA ARG A 101 7.64 15.92 11.11
C ARG A 101 8.68 16.73 10.37
N THR A 102 9.27 16.16 9.32
CA THR A 102 10.34 16.79 8.58
C THR A 102 9.88 17.39 7.26
N SER A 103 10.61 18.40 6.77
CA SER A 103 10.35 19.00 5.45
C SER A 103 10.49 17.98 4.29
N TYR A 104 11.24 16.90 4.52
CA TYR A 104 11.48 15.82 3.56
C TYR A 104 10.32 14.83 3.42
N TYR A 105 9.34 14.84 4.33
CA TYR A 105 8.20 13.92 4.26
C TYR A 105 7.40 14.07 2.96
N ARG A 106 7.03 15.31 2.61
CA ARG A 106 6.21 15.60 1.43
C ARG A 106 6.89 15.19 0.13
N PRO A 107 8.15 15.59 -0.17
CA PRO A 107 8.80 15.14 -1.40
C PRO A 107 9.02 13.63 -1.44
N PHE A 108 9.36 12.99 -0.31
CA PHE A 108 9.48 11.53 -0.24
C PHE A 108 8.15 10.84 -0.58
N PHE A 109 7.05 11.29 0.02
CA PHE A 109 5.71 10.74 -0.22
C PHE A 109 5.25 10.91 -1.67
N LEU A 110 5.49 12.09 -2.27
CA LEU A 110 5.15 12.35 -3.67
C LEU A 110 6.00 11.50 -4.63
N ALA A 111 7.32 11.46 -4.43
CA ALA A 111 8.21 10.64 -5.25
C ALA A 111 7.86 9.15 -5.17
N GLY A 112 7.62 8.64 -3.96
CA GLY A 112 7.20 7.25 -3.75
C GLY A 112 5.87 6.93 -4.43
N SER A 113 4.90 7.85 -4.36
CA SER A 113 3.60 7.68 -5.02
C SER A 113 3.71 7.70 -6.55
N ILE A 114 4.58 8.55 -7.13
CA ILE A 114 4.86 8.55 -8.57
C ILE A 114 5.51 7.24 -9.00
N VAL A 115 6.55 6.78 -8.29
CA VAL A 115 7.22 5.50 -8.58
C VAL A 115 6.22 4.34 -8.53
N LEU A 116 5.41 4.27 -7.47
CA LEU A 116 4.37 3.24 -7.33
C LEU A 116 3.36 3.31 -8.47
N ALA A 117 2.86 4.50 -8.82
CA ALA A 117 1.91 4.67 -9.92
C ALA A 117 2.50 4.21 -11.26
N THR A 118 3.77 4.54 -11.53
CA THR A 118 4.46 4.12 -12.76
C THR A 118 4.66 2.61 -12.80
N VAL A 119 5.27 2.00 -11.78
CA VAL A 119 5.57 0.56 -11.75
C VAL A 119 4.28 -0.27 -11.82
N SER A 120 3.26 0.10 -11.05
CA SER A 120 1.97 -0.62 -11.08
C SER A 120 1.20 -0.44 -12.38
N SER A 121 1.32 0.71 -13.06
CA SER A 121 0.75 0.89 -14.40
C SER A 121 1.45 0.01 -15.42
N ILE A 122 2.78 -0.12 -15.35
CA ILE A 122 3.55 -1.05 -16.20
C ILE A 122 3.10 -2.49 -15.95
N TRP A 123 3.01 -2.93 -14.69
CA TRP A 123 2.48 -4.26 -14.36
C TRP A 123 1.07 -4.48 -14.89
N THR A 124 0.20 -3.48 -14.79
CA THR A 124 -1.16 -3.59 -15.34
C THR A 124 -1.12 -3.87 -16.84
N ILE A 125 -0.26 -3.16 -17.59
CA ILE A 125 -0.09 -3.37 -19.04
C ILE A 125 0.49 -4.79 -19.30
N GLU A 126 1.54 -5.19 -18.58
CA GLU A 126 2.13 -6.54 -18.71
C GLU A 126 1.09 -7.64 -18.56
N ARG A 127 0.22 -7.54 -17.54
CA ARG A 127 -0.81 -8.56 -17.29
C ARG A 127 -1.93 -8.47 -18.33
N VAL A 128 -2.38 -7.28 -18.73
CA VAL A 128 -3.46 -7.14 -19.73
C VAL A 128 -3.04 -7.69 -21.09
N PHE A 129 -1.82 -7.37 -21.54
CA PHE A 129 -1.31 -7.71 -22.87
C PHE A 129 -0.46 -8.98 -22.91
N ALA A 130 -0.24 -9.63 -21.75
CA ALA A 130 0.64 -10.79 -21.61
C ALA A 130 2.06 -10.52 -22.16
N THR A 131 2.58 -9.33 -21.88
CA THR A 131 3.94 -8.91 -22.26
C THR A 131 4.84 -8.89 -21.02
N ASP A 132 6.13 -9.04 -21.23
CA ASP A 132 7.14 -8.90 -20.19
C ASP A 132 8.11 -7.78 -20.59
N PHE A 133 8.15 -6.71 -19.79
CA PHE A 133 9.09 -5.60 -19.99
C PHE A 133 10.33 -5.75 -19.10
N GLY A 134 10.46 -6.85 -18.34
CA GLY A 134 11.60 -7.13 -17.47
C GLY A 134 11.64 -6.27 -16.21
N ILE A 135 10.56 -5.54 -15.87
CA ILE A 135 10.55 -4.66 -14.69
C ILE A 135 10.67 -5.47 -13.39
N ASN A 136 10.22 -6.72 -13.39
CA ASN A 136 10.28 -7.62 -12.24
C ASN A 136 11.73 -7.85 -11.81
N ASP A 137 12.65 -8.06 -12.75
CA ASP A 137 14.07 -8.29 -12.45
C ASP A 137 14.69 -7.12 -11.66
N TYR A 138 14.34 -5.89 -12.02
CA TYR A 138 14.82 -4.70 -11.32
C TYR A 138 14.18 -4.53 -9.95
N VAL A 139 12.87 -4.80 -9.85
CA VAL A 139 12.14 -4.72 -8.58
C VAL A 139 12.67 -5.78 -7.62
N ASP A 140 12.78 -7.03 -8.05
CA ASP A 140 13.28 -8.14 -7.24
C ASP A 140 14.74 -7.91 -6.85
N ALA A 141 15.57 -7.40 -7.76
CA ALA A 141 16.93 -6.98 -7.41
C ALA A 141 16.99 -5.91 -6.31
N ALA A 142 15.94 -5.09 -6.15
CA ALA A 142 15.87 -4.13 -5.06
C ALA A 142 15.28 -4.74 -3.78
N ILE A 143 14.21 -5.53 -3.87
CA ILE A 143 13.37 -5.90 -2.71
C ILE A 143 13.40 -7.38 -2.32
N GLU A 144 14.21 -8.21 -2.97
CA GLU A 144 14.30 -9.62 -2.60
C GLU A 144 14.82 -9.79 -1.15
N TRP A 145 14.32 -10.80 -0.46
CA TRP A 145 14.80 -11.16 0.87
C TRP A 145 16.27 -11.64 0.84
N PRO A 146 17.15 -11.17 1.75
CA PRO A 146 16.92 -10.26 2.88
C PRO A 146 17.22 -8.78 2.59
N ARG A 147 17.52 -8.39 1.33
CA ARG A 147 17.93 -7.02 0.95
C ARG A 147 16.89 -5.98 1.34
N VAL A 148 15.60 -6.32 1.25
CA VAL A 148 14.51 -5.44 1.70
C VAL A 148 14.67 -5.00 3.17
N LEU A 149 15.17 -5.87 4.05
CA LEU A 149 15.41 -5.48 5.44
C LEU A 149 16.51 -4.43 5.57
N VAL A 150 17.57 -4.56 4.77
CA VAL A 150 18.67 -3.60 4.74
C VAL A 150 18.16 -2.25 4.23
N LEU A 151 17.30 -2.25 3.20
CA LEU A 151 16.68 -1.03 2.70
C LEU A 151 15.78 -0.36 3.74
N ILE A 152 14.95 -1.13 4.46
CA ILE A 152 14.09 -0.61 5.52
C ILE A 152 14.92 -0.04 6.68
N ALA A 153 15.99 -0.73 7.08
CA ALA A 153 16.90 -0.28 8.12
C ALA A 153 17.62 1.01 7.70
N ALA A 154 18.13 1.07 6.47
CA ALA A 154 18.77 2.26 5.91
C ALA A 154 17.79 3.44 5.82
N PHE A 155 16.57 3.21 5.32
CA PHE A 155 15.51 4.22 5.30
C PHE A 155 15.23 4.77 6.71
N THR A 156 15.08 3.89 7.70
CA THR A 156 14.82 4.27 9.09
C THR A 156 15.98 5.06 9.68
N ALA A 157 17.23 4.66 9.42
CA ALA A 157 18.42 5.38 9.86
C ALA A 157 18.51 6.78 9.23
N VAL A 158 18.26 6.90 7.92
CA VAL A 158 18.22 8.19 7.23
C VAL A 158 17.11 9.08 7.80
N ALA A 159 15.91 8.54 8.00
CA ALA A 159 14.80 9.28 8.61
C ALA A 159 15.14 9.77 10.03
N ALA A 160 15.83 8.95 10.83
CA ALA A 160 16.29 9.32 12.17
C ALA A 160 17.33 10.47 12.11
N ILE A 161 18.29 10.41 11.19
CA ILE A 161 19.30 11.47 11.00
C ILE A 161 18.63 12.77 10.57
N LEU A 162 17.72 12.73 9.59
CA LEU A 162 16.98 13.91 9.13
C LEU A 162 16.14 14.51 10.26
N HIS A 163 15.45 13.67 11.02
CA HIS A 163 14.67 14.09 12.17
C HIS A 163 15.53 14.78 13.24
N GLN A 164 16.67 14.18 13.60
CA GLN A 164 17.61 14.77 14.56
C GLN A 164 18.17 16.11 14.07
N ARG A 165 18.52 16.21 12.79
CA ARG A 165 19.03 17.45 12.17
C ARG A 165 18.00 18.57 12.20
N GLU A 166 16.76 18.29 11.82
CA GLU A 166 15.72 19.32 11.86
C GLU A 166 15.29 19.66 13.29
N ARG A 167 15.32 18.70 14.21
CA ARG A 167 15.11 18.97 15.65
C ARG A 167 16.19 19.91 16.20
N ALA A 168 17.47 19.63 15.93
CA ALA A 168 18.58 20.46 16.38
C ALA A 168 18.53 21.87 15.79
N ALA A 169 18.01 22.01 14.57
CA ALA A 169 17.83 23.30 13.92
C ALA A 169 16.51 24.01 14.23
N GLY A 170 15.64 23.43 15.08
CA GLY A 170 14.32 24.00 15.39
C GLY A 170 13.35 24.06 14.21
N ARG A 171 13.55 23.25 13.16
CA ARG A 171 12.75 23.27 11.91
C ARG A 171 11.67 22.20 11.82
N LEU A 172 11.45 21.41 12.88
CA LEU A 172 10.40 20.40 12.87
C LEU A 172 9.03 21.05 12.64
N LEU A 173 8.27 20.50 11.71
CA LEU A 173 6.93 20.98 11.41
C LEU A 173 6.00 20.79 12.62
N ALA A 174 5.14 21.78 12.85
CA ALA A 174 4.13 21.75 13.89
C ALA A 174 3.11 20.63 13.63
N VAL A 175 2.64 20.00 14.70
CA VAL A 175 1.50 19.08 14.62
C VAL A 175 0.24 19.92 14.39
N ALA A 176 -0.69 19.47 13.55
CA ALA A 176 -1.88 20.25 13.18
C ALA A 176 -2.69 20.77 14.39
N SER A 177 -2.64 20.08 15.53
CA SER A 177 -3.26 20.49 16.80
C SER A 177 -2.56 21.65 17.54
N GLN A 178 -1.47 22.19 17.00
CA GLN A 178 -0.69 23.30 17.57
C GLN A 178 -0.71 24.55 16.68
N ARG A 179 -1.51 24.56 15.60
CA ARG A 179 -1.78 25.82 14.90
C ARG A 179 -2.74 26.59 15.79
N PRO A 180 -2.43 27.85 16.17
CA PRO A 180 -3.43 28.70 16.80
C PRO A 180 -4.66 28.69 15.90
N ASP A 181 -5.83 28.39 16.46
CA ASP A 181 -7.07 28.60 15.75
C ASP A 181 -7.06 30.04 15.25
N GLU A 182 -7.49 30.28 14.02
CA GLU A 182 -7.53 31.62 13.41
C GLU A 182 -8.25 32.65 14.30
N ALA A 183 -9.05 32.18 15.28
CA ALA A 183 -9.65 32.95 16.37
C ALA A 183 -8.66 33.64 17.33
N GLU A 184 -7.49 33.07 17.64
CA GLU A 184 -6.48 33.74 18.49
C GLU A 184 -5.75 34.87 17.76
N LEU A 185 -5.65 34.79 16.42
CA LEU A 185 -5.06 35.83 15.59
C LEU A 185 -5.99 37.05 15.42
N GLU A 186 -7.32 36.85 15.39
CA GLU A 186 -8.28 37.96 15.43
C GLU A 186 -8.27 38.70 16.78
N LEU A 187 -8.15 37.97 17.89
CA LEU A 187 -8.11 38.54 19.24
C LEU A 187 -6.80 39.29 19.56
N ALA A 188 -5.71 38.98 18.86
CA ALA A 188 -4.43 39.69 19.02
C ALA A 188 -4.35 41.00 18.21
N THR A 189 -5.35 41.28 17.36
CA THR A 189 -5.43 42.48 16.51
C THR A 189 -6.51 43.49 16.93
N ILE A 190 -7.19 43.26 18.05
CA ILE A 190 -8.15 44.19 18.69
C ILE A 190 -7.53 44.72 19.98
#